data_AF-A0A955N0T0-F1
#
_entry.id   AF-A0A955N0T0-F1
#
_cell.length_a   1.000
_cell.length_b   1.000
_cell.length_c   1.000
_cell.angle_alpha   90.00
_cell.angle_beta   90.00
_cell.angle_gamma   90.00
#
_symmetry.space_group_name_H-M   'P 1'
#
loop_
_entity.id
_entity.type
_entity.pdbx_description
1 polymer ?
#
loop_
_entity_poly.entity_id
_entity_poly.type
_entity_poly.pdbx_seq_one_letter_code
_entity_poly.pdbx_strand_id
1 'polypeptide(L)'
;MSITPAFLKLDLYCKGIRIAPDCFPEDHHGRPITRTRAGLGSGLELVLPGDLWTNVPVVEDFAKVSPYELVREGERFFVTHPHHSKVEVRLSPRPDWYETKTSSGKRMDRVGTLQGTYLGVYPSAVCEYWTESPKVNCKFCSVGLNLGDKDAGEKTVEDIMEVIHAAREESGITYVDFNTGHYEGDTYLDILEPILKRVKSET
;
A
#
# COMPACT_ATOMS: atom_id res chain seq x y z
N MET A 1 -13.84 17.22 -22.30
CA MET A 1 -14.39 15.90 -22.68
C MET A 1 -14.48 15.02 -21.43
N SER A 2 -15.50 14.16 -21.32
CA SER A 2 -15.60 13.22 -20.19
C SER A 2 -14.59 12.07 -20.36
N ILE A 3 -13.75 11.83 -19.36
CA ILE A 3 -12.84 10.69 -19.30
C ILE A 3 -13.52 9.58 -18.49
N THR A 4 -13.44 8.33 -18.95
CA THR A 4 -14.01 7.22 -18.18
C THR A 4 -13.14 6.93 -16.95
N PRO A 5 -13.70 6.41 -15.85
CA PRO A 5 -12.92 6.06 -14.65
C PRO A 5 -11.76 5.10 -14.93
N ALA A 6 -11.94 4.16 -15.87
CA ALA A 6 -10.89 3.21 -16.27
C ALA A 6 -9.71 3.90 -16.99
N PHE A 7 -9.99 4.81 -17.93
CA PHE A 7 -8.93 5.58 -18.59
C PHE A 7 -8.26 6.56 -17.63
N LEU A 8 -9.03 7.19 -16.73
CA LEU A 8 -8.48 8.04 -15.69
C LEU A 8 -7.51 7.25 -14.80
N LYS A 9 -7.88 6.05 -14.36
CA LYS A 9 -7.01 5.17 -13.57
C LYS A 9 -5.67 4.90 -14.25
N LEU A 10 -5.70 4.52 -15.52
CA LEU A 10 -4.48 4.25 -16.29
C LEU A 10 -3.60 5.51 -16.43
N ASP A 11 -4.21 6.65 -16.73
CA ASP A 11 -3.47 7.89 -16.94
C ASP A 11 -2.84 8.42 -15.63
N LEU A 12 -3.54 8.25 -14.51
CA LEU A 12 -3.03 8.56 -13.16
C LEU A 12 -1.82 7.70 -12.78
N TYR A 13 -1.73 6.44 -13.22
CA TYR A 13 -0.52 5.64 -12.99
C TYR A 13 0.70 6.19 -13.73
N CYS A 14 0.51 6.67 -14.97
CA CYS A 14 1.59 7.16 -15.80
C CYS A 14 2.01 8.59 -15.46
N LYS A 15 1.05 9.44 -15.05
CA LYS A 15 1.27 10.88 -14.88
C LYS A 15 1.26 11.30 -13.42
N GLY A 16 0.80 10.45 -12.50
CA GLY A 16 0.61 10.81 -11.10
C GLY A 16 -0.46 11.89 -10.93
N ILE A 17 -0.51 12.49 -9.74
CA ILE A 17 -1.41 13.60 -9.44
C ILE A 17 -0.72 14.60 -8.51
N ARG A 18 -0.96 15.90 -8.74
CA ARG A 18 -0.56 16.95 -7.80
C ARG A 18 -1.61 17.07 -6.71
N ILE A 19 -1.21 17.37 -5.48
CA ILE A 19 -2.15 17.63 -4.39
C ILE A 19 -2.25 19.15 -4.24
N ALA A 20 -3.46 19.70 -4.33
CA ALA A 20 -3.68 21.12 -4.10
C ALA A 20 -3.33 21.49 -2.64
N PRO A 21 -2.91 22.74 -2.37
CA PRO A 21 -2.71 23.22 -1.01
C PRO A 21 -3.97 22.98 -0.15
N ASP A 22 -3.78 22.62 1.12
CA ASP A 22 -4.85 22.38 2.11
C ASP A 22 -5.92 21.34 1.69
N CYS A 23 -5.59 20.50 0.70
CA CYS A 23 -6.48 19.44 0.24
C CYS A 23 -6.77 18.42 1.35
N PHE A 24 -5.82 18.24 2.25
CA PHE A 24 -5.85 17.25 3.33
C PHE A 24 -6.03 17.95 4.68
N PRO A 25 -7.18 17.78 5.37
CA PRO A 25 -7.29 18.17 6.77
C PRO A 25 -6.37 17.28 7.64
N GLU A 26 -5.98 17.77 8.83
CA GLU A 26 -5.10 17.03 9.76
C GLU A 26 -5.64 15.63 10.08
N ASP A 27 -6.97 15.50 10.21
CA ASP A 27 -7.67 14.24 10.54
C ASP A 27 -8.26 13.54 9.30
N HIS A 28 -7.63 13.63 8.14
CA HIS A 28 -8.19 12.94 6.98
C HIS A 28 -8.32 11.42 7.26
N HIS A 29 -9.47 10.86 6.92
CA HIS A 29 -9.70 9.41 7.06
C HIS A 29 -9.08 8.59 5.92
N GLY A 30 -8.22 9.21 5.11
CA GLY A 30 -7.47 8.56 4.04
C GLY A 30 -6.32 7.72 4.58
N ARG A 31 -6.01 6.60 3.91
CA ARG A 31 -4.79 5.83 4.17
C ARG A 31 -3.54 6.72 3.98
N PRO A 32 -2.52 6.57 4.84
CA PRO A 32 -1.35 7.43 4.80
C PRO A 32 -0.54 7.21 3.52
N ILE A 33 0.00 8.29 2.97
CA ILE A 33 0.97 8.24 1.86
C ILE A 33 2.30 7.76 2.44
N THR A 34 2.52 6.44 2.44
CA THR A 34 3.79 5.87 2.90
C THR A 34 4.69 5.51 1.74
N ARG A 35 5.81 6.23 1.62
CA ARG A 35 6.87 5.88 0.66
C ARG A 35 7.36 4.45 0.94
N THR A 36 7.23 3.58 -0.07
CA THR A 36 7.83 2.24 -0.22
C THR A 36 7.72 1.32 1.00
N ARG A 37 6.86 0.30 0.95
CA ARG A 37 6.83 -0.76 1.97
C ARG A 37 7.16 -2.10 1.32
N ALA A 38 8.40 -2.55 1.48
CA ALA A 38 8.84 -3.88 1.08
C ALA A 38 8.34 -4.38 -0.30
N GLY A 39 8.16 -3.51 -1.31
CA GLY A 39 7.67 -3.88 -2.65
C GLY A 39 6.20 -3.51 -2.95
N LEU A 40 5.47 -2.93 -2.00
CA LEU A 40 4.08 -2.49 -2.14
C LEU A 40 3.99 -1.03 -2.60
N GLY A 41 2.87 -0.70 -3.27
CA GLY A 41 2.57 0.64 -3.78
C GLY A 41 2.60 1.72 -2.70
N SER A 42 3.01 2.94 -3.06
CA SER A 42 3.37 4.00 -2.10
C SER A 42 2.78 5.38 -2.38
N GLY A 43 1.85 5.43 -3.32
CA GLY A 43 1.11 6.63 -3.67
C GLY A 43 -0.11 6.86 -2.78
N LEU A 44 -0.91 7.85 -3.18
CA LEU A 44 -2.21 8.13 -2.59
C LEU A 44 -3.23 7.11 -3.05
N GLU A 45 -3.92 6.45 -2.12
CA GLU A 45 -4.99 5.53 -2.49
C GLU A 45 -6.34 6.23 -2.65
N LEU A 46 -6.85 6.24 -3.89
CA LEU A 46 -8.14 6.79 -4.26
C LEU A 46 -9.11 5.70 -4.71
N VAL A 47 -10.40 5.95 -4.52
CA VAL A 47 -11.49 5.18 -5.11
C VAL A 47 -12.19 6.06 -6.13
N LEU A 48 -12.07 5.69 -7.40
CA LEU A 48 -12.72 6.36 -8.53
C LEU A 48 -14.16 5.85 -8.71
N PRO A 49 -15.01 6.52 -9.52
CA PRO A 49 -16.37 6.06 -9.76
C PRO A 49 -16.42 4.61 -10.28
N GLY A 50 -17.43 3.85 -9.81
CA GLY A 50 -17.54 2.41 -10.07
C GLY A 50 -16.64 1.56 -9.16
N ASP A 51 -16.28 2.08 -7.98
CA ASP A 51 -15.44 1.41 -6.97
C ASP A 51 -14.09 0.93 -7.51
N LEU A 52 -13.51 1.71 -8.41
CA LEU A 52 -12.19 1.44 -8.97
C LEU A 52 -11.11 2.01 -8.06
N TRP A 53 -10.51 1.13 -7.26
CA TRP A 53 -9.36 1.44 -6.42
C TRP A 53 -8.11 1.71 -7.24
N THR A 54 -7.34 2.71 -6.85
CA THR A 54 -6.07 3.06 -7.49
C THR A 54 -5.07 3.65 -6.49
N ASN A 55 -3.80 3.28 -6.62
CA ASN A 55 -2.69 3.88 -5.89
C ASN A 55 -1.97 4.86 -6.82
N VAL A 56 -2.10 6.16 -6.56
CA VAL A 56 -1.66 7.22 -7.48
C VAL A 56 -0.34 7.82 -7.02
N PRO A 57 0.71 7.84 -7.87
CA PRO A 57 1.95 8.55 -7.58
C PRO A 57 1.72 10.02 -7.26
N VAL A 58 2.30 10.50 -6.17
CA VAL A 58 2.17 11.90 -5.68
C VAL A 58 3.50 12.50 -5.24
N VAL A 59 4.54 11.68 -5.02
CA VAL A 59 5.83 12.12 -4.46
C VAL A 59 6.90 12.19 -5.55
N GLU A 60 6.81 11.31 -6.54
CA GLU A 60 7.75 11.14 -7.64
C GLU A 60 7.89 12.42 -8.47
N ASP A 61 9.09 12.65 -9.03
CA ASP A 61 9.37 13.90 -9.76
C ASP A 61 8.42 14.12 -10.96
N PHE A 62 8.01 13.05 -11.65
CA PHE A 62 7.04 13.17 -12.73
C PHE A 62 5.64 13.59 -12.25
N ALA A 63 5.24 13.21 -11.03
CA ALA A 63 3.94 13.56 -10.47
C ALA A 63 3.85 15.07 -10.15
N LYS A 64 4.98 15.73 -9.87
CA LYS A 64 5.05 17.18 -9.60
C LYS A 64 4.64 18.04 -10.78
N VAL A 65 4.73 17.52 -12.00
CA VAL A 65 4.30 18.18 -13.24
C VAL A 65 3.04 17.54 -13.83
N SER A 66 2.34 16.72 -13.04
CA SER A 66 1.10 16.08 -13.51
C SER A 66 0.08 17.13 -13.96
N PRO A 67 -0.61 16.89 -15.09
CA PRO A 67 -1.75 17.71 -15.48
C PRO A 67 -2.98 17.46 -14.61
N TYR A 68 -2.96 16.40 -13.78
CA TYR A 68 -4.00 16.11 -12.81
C TYR A 68 -3.71 16.78 -11.48
N GLU A 69 -4.76 17.29 -10.84
CA GLU A 69 -4.68 17.84 -9.50
C GLU A 69 -5.85 17.30 -8.65
N LEU A 70 -5.53 16.90 -7.42
CA LEU A 70 -6.53 16.55 -6.41
C LEU A 70 -6.90 17.82 -5.66
N VAL A 71 -8.18 18.15 -5.67
CA VAL A 71 -8.75 19.28 -4.95
C VAL A 71 -9.80 18.79 -3.96
N ARG A 72 -9.95 19.52 -2.86
CA ARG A 72 -11.03 19.32 -1.89
C ARG A 72 -12.02 20.47 -1.99
N GLU A 73 -13.31 20.15 -2.05
CA GLU A 73 -14.41 21.11 -1.98
C GLU A 73 -15.38 20.66 -0.89
N GLY A 74 -15.35 21.33 0.26
CA GLY A 74 -16.03 20.87 1.47
C GLY A 74 -15.49 19.51 1.92
N GLU A 75 -16.37 18.53 2.07
CA GLU A 75 -16.03 17.15 2.46
C GLU A 75 -15.71 16.24 1.27
N ARG A 76 -15.78 16.75 0.04
CA ARG A 76 -15.64 15.95 -1.19
C ARG A 76 -14.31 16.19 -1.86
N PHE A 77 -13.79 15.13 -2.49
CA PHE A 77 -12.52 15.15 -3.21
C PHE A 77 -12.77 14.98 -4.70
N PHE A 78 -11.93 15.64 -5.49
CA PHE A 78 -12.08 15.62 -6.93
C PHE A 78 -10.73 15.64 -7.63
N VAL A 79 -10.65 14.87 -8.72
CA VAL A 79 -9.56 14.96 -9.69
C VAL A 79 -9.94 15.96 -10.77
N THR A 80 -9.13 16.99 -10.96
CA THR A 80 -9.27 18.00 -12.01
C THR A 80 -8.22 17.81 -13.09
N HIS A 81 -8.52 18.29 -14.29
CA HIS A 81 -7.60 18.31 -15.43
C HIS A 81 -7.98 19.45 -16.39
N PRO A 82 -7.03 20.15 -17.04
CA PRO A 82 -7.33 21.30 -17.91
C PRO A 82 -8.32 21.02 -19.06
N HIS A 83 -8.37 19.78 -19.54
CA HIS A 83 -9.16 19.38 -20.72
C HIS A 83 -10.28 18.37 -20.42
N HIS A 84 -10.35 17.86 -19.18
CA HIS A 84 -11.35 16.87 -18.80
C HIS A 84 -12.30 17.43 -17.75
N SER A 85 -13.53 16.90 -17.76
CA SER A 85 -14.48 17.20 -16.70
C SER A 85 -13.94 16.70 -15.37
N LYS A 86 -14.25 17.45 -14.31
CA LYS A 86 -13.94 17.09 -12.93
C LYS A 86 -14.55 15.73 -12.57
N VAL A 87 -13.78 14.89 -11.89
CA VAL A 87 -14.22 13.55 -11.45
C VAL A 87 -14.22 13.51 -9.93
N GLU A 88 -15.37 13.24 -9.33
CA GLU A 88 -15.49 13.01 -7.89
C GLU A 88 -14.80 11.68 -7.52
N VAL A 89 -14.02 11.71 -6.45
CA VAL A 89 -13.27 10.55 -5.94
C VAL A 89 -13.40 10.49 -4.42
N ARG A 90 -13.11 9.32 -3.85
CA ARG A 90 -13.02 9.14 -2.40
C ARG A 90 -11.59 8.80 -2.01
N LEU A 91 -11.17 9.26 -0.84
CA LEU A 91 -9.97 8.70 -0.21
C LEU A 91 -10.27 7.27 0.24
N SER A 92 -9.28 6.39 0.12
CA SER A 92 -9.40 5.04 0.66
C SER A 92 -9.47 5.09 2.19
N PRO A 93 -10.44 4.40 2.82
CA PRO A 93 -10.61 4.46 4.26
C PRO A 93 -9.37 3.89 4.95
N ARG A 94 -8.88 4.63 5.94
CA ARG A 94 -7.88 4.18 6.89
C ARG A 94 -8.57 3.28 7.92
N PRO A 95 -8.18 2.00 8.05
CA PRO A 95 -8.78 1.12 9.02
C PRO A 95 -8.24 1.38 10.43
N ASP A 96 -9.06 1.11 11.44
CA ASP A 96 -8.73 1.29 12.85
C ASP A 96 -7.67 0.28 13.29
N TRP A 97 -7.71 -0.95 12.77
CA TRP A 97 -6.74 -1.98 13.09
C TRP A 97 -5.29 -1.56 12.83
N TYR A 98 -5.01 -0.60 11.92
CA TYR A 98 -3.65 -0.09 11.68
C TYR A 98 -2.97 0.41 12.96
N GLU A 99 -3.71 1.03 13.87
CA GLU A 99 -3.16 1.60 15.10
C GLU A 99 -3.15 0.61 16.28
N THR A 100 -3.82 -0.53 16.12
CA THR A 100 -3.83 -1.60 17.12
C THR A 100 -2.52 -2.37 17.12
N LYS A 101 -2.29 -3.13 18.19
CA LYS A 101 -1.10 -3.96 18.34
C LYS A 101 -1.47 -5.43 18.31
N THR A 102 -0.62 -6.24 17.69
CA THR A 102 -0.65 -7.70 17.84
C THR A 102 -0.35 -8.09 19.29
N SER A 103 -0.61 -9.34 19.64
CA SER A 103 -0.29 -9.91 20.95
C SER A 103 1.20 -9.82 21.30
N SER A 104 2.09 -9.82 20.30
CA SER A 104 3.53 -9.61 20.50
C SER A 104 3.93 -8.13 20.66
N GLY A 105 2.96 -7.20 20.58
CA GLY A 105 3.14 -5.77 20.79
C GLY A 105 3.50 -4.96 19.54
N LYS A 106 3.55 -5.59 18.36
CA LYS A 106 3.83 -4.90 17.09
C LYS A 106 2.59 -4.16 16.62
N ARG A 107 2.73 -2.91 16.15
CA ARG A 107 1.60 -2.24 15.47
C ARG A 107 1.24 -3.05 14.23
N MET A 108 -0.05 -3.29 14.01
CA MET A 108 -0.50 -4.13 12.90
C MET A 108 -0.18 -3.51 11.54
N ASP A 109 -0.17 -2.18 11.43
CA ASP A 109 0.29 -1.50 10.22
C ASP A 109 1.77 -1.70 9.90
N ARG A 110 2.58 -2.23 10.84
CA ARG A 110 3.97 -2.65 10.58
C ARG A 110 4.08 -4.11 10.18
N VAL A 111 3.00 -4.88 10.27
CA VAL A 111 2.96 -6.30 9.91
C VAL A 111 2.35 -6.49 8.52
N GLY A 112 1.26 -5.78 8.22
CA GLY A 112 0.60 -5.81 6.92
C GLY A 112 -0.03 -4.46 6.55
N THR A 113 -0.25 -4.23 5.27
CA THR A 113 -0.89 -3.00 4.76
C THR A 113 -1.90 -3.32 3.67
N LEU A 114 -2.98 -2.56 3.63
CA LEU A 114 -3.95 -2.63 2.54
C LEU A 114 -3.42 -1.92 1.28
N GLN A 115 -3.81 -2.48 0.14
CA GLN A 115 -3.60 -1.97 -1.21
C GLN A 115 -4.89 -2.25 -2.00
N GLY A 116 -5.69 -1.23 -2.25
CA GLY A 116 -7.07 -1.43 -2.68
C GLY A 116 -7.82 -2.32 -1.67
N THR A 117 -8.23 -3.50 -2.14
CA THR A 117 -8.97 -4.51 -1.37
C THR A 117 -8.12 -5.71 -0.94
N TYR A 118 -6.81 -5.72 -1.17
CA TYR A 118 -5.94 -6.81 -0.74
C TYR A 118 -5.02 -6.38 0.40
N LEU A 119 -4.60 -7.36 1.21
CA LEU A 119 -3.61 -7.16 2.27
C LEU A 119 -2.25 -7.63 1.77
N GLY A 120 -1.28 -6.74 1.69
CA GLY A 120 0.12 -7.07 1.43
C GLY A 120 0.89 -7.33 2.72
N VAL A 121 1.62 -8.43 2.76
CA VAL A 121 2.49 -8.82 3.88
C VAL A 121 3.85 -9.25 3.33
N TYR A 122 4.91 -8.72 3.93
CA TYR A 122 6.28 -9.17 3.68
C TYR A 122 6.75 -10.02 4.87
N PRO A 123 6.63 -11.36 4.82
CA PRO A 123 6.72 -12.21 6.01
C PRO A 123 8.17 -12.48 6.46
N SER A 124 9.15 -12.20 5.62
CA SER A 124 10.53 -12.65 5.76
C SER A 124 11.49 -11.53 6.15
N ALA A 125 12.76 -11.90 6.38
CA ALA A 125 13.87 -10.95 6.58
C ALA A 125 14.16 -10.09 5.34
N VAL A 126 15.14 -9.19 5.39
CA VAL A 126 15.49 -8.39 4.21
C VAL A 126 16.15 -9.28 3.14
N CYS A 127 15.81 -9.08 1.87
CA CYS A 127 16.47 -9.72 0.73
C CYS A 127 18.00 -9.64 0.81
N GLU A 128 18.70 -10.76 0.63
CA GLU A 128 20.15 -10.88 0.87
C GLU A 128 21.01 -10.01 -0.06
N TYR A 129 20.50 -9.68 -1.25
CA TYR A 129 21.18 -8.72 -2.13
C TYR A 129 21.35 -7.33 -1.49
N TRP A 130 20.53 -6.99 -0.48
CA TRP A 130 20.69 -5.77 0.33
C TRP A 130 21.71 -5.92 1.46
N THR A 131 22.05 -7.14 1.86
CA THR A 131 22.95 -7.44 2.98
C THR A 131 24.39 -7.70 2.53
N GLU A 132 24.61 -8.01 1.25
CA GLU A 132 25.95 -8.15 0.68
C GLU A 132 26.79 -6.88 0.78
N SER A 133 28.13 -7.07 0.76
CA SER A 133 29.11 -5.98 0.77
C SER A 133 30.12 -6.16 -0.37
N PRO A 134 30.05 -5.36 -1.45
CA PRO A 134 29.07 -4.27 -1.67
C PRO A 134 27.65 -4.78 -1.91
N LYS A 135 26.65 -3.92 -1.67
CA LYS A 135 25.24 -4.27 -1.95
C LYS A 135 25.05 -4.56 -3.45
N VAL A 136 24.32 -5.63 -3.75
CA VAL A 136 24.00 -6.05 -5.13
C VAL A 136 22.50 -6.01 -5.42
N ASN A 137 21.72 -5.33 -4.57
CA ASN A 137 20.29 -5.20 -4.71
C ASN A 137 19.87 -4.66 -6.09
N CYS A 138 18.70 -5.09 -6.56
CA CYS A 138 18.15 -4.57 -7.80
C CYS A 138 18.02 -3.04 -7.72
N LYS A 139 18.38 -2.33 -8.79
CA LYS A 139 18.40 -0.86 -8.83
C LYS A 139 17.05 -0.19 -8.56
N PHE A 140 15.95 -0.92 -8.82
CA PHE A 140 14.58 -0.46 -8.59
C PHE A 140 14.03 -0.86 -7.21
N CYS A 141 14.72 -1.76 -6.49
CA CYS A 141 14.19 -2.31 -5.25
C CYS A 141 14.23 -1.26 -4.16
N SER A 142 13.24 -1.30 -3.26
CA SER A 142 13.14 -0.42 -2.09
C SER A 142 12.98 -1.19 -0.78
N VAL A 143 13.03 -2.52 -0.82
CA VAL A 143 12.81 -3.39 0.35
C VAL A 143 13.79 -3.07 1.48
N GLY A 144 15.09 -3.09 1.20
CA GLY A 144 16.12 -2.82 2.20
C GLY A 144 16.25 -1.35 2.63
N LEU A 145 15.39 -0.46 2.13
CA LEU A 145 15.28 0.91 2.62
C LEU A 145 14.27 1.05 3.78
N ASN A 146 13.39 0.07 3.99
CA ASN A 146 12.21 0.23 4.84
C ASN A 146 11.97 -0.92 5.83
N LEU A 147 12.43 -2.13 5.54
CA LEU A 147 12.30 -3.27 6.44
C LEU A 147 13.19 -3.07 7.68
N GLY A 148 12.58 -3.16 8.87
CA GLY A 148 13.20 -2.84 10.17
C GLY A 148 12.93 -1.41 10.66
N ASP A 149 12.39 -0.52 9.82
CA ASP A 149 12.03 0.87 10.19
C ASP A 149 10.50 1.06 10.16
N LYS A 150 9.94 1.09 8.95
CA LYS A 150 8.49 1.29 8.72
C LYS A 150 7.71 -0.01 8.60
N ASP A 151 8.42 -1.09 8.32
CA ASP A 151 7.90 -2.44 8.22
C ASP A 151 8.66 -3.31 9.24
N ALA A 152 7.97 -4.15 10.00
CA ALA A 152 8.59 -4.96 11.04
C ALA A 152 9.63 -5.93 10.42
N GLY A 153 10.85 -5.95 10.97
CA GLY A 153 11.93 -6.80 10.45
C GLY A 153 11.61 -8.30 10.54
N GLU A 154 11.22 -8.76 11.73
CA GLU A 154 10.78 -10.14 11.97
C GLU A 154 9.29 -10.14 12.32
N LYS A 155 8.54 -11.09 11.76
CA LYS A 155 7.10 -11.27 12.00
C LYS A 155 6.85 -12.73 12.35
N THR A 156 6.12 -13.00 13.42
CA THR A 156 5.70 -14.36 13.72
C THR A 156 4.50 -14.75 12.85
N VAL A 157 4.23 -16.05 12.75
CA VAL A 157 3.01 -16.53 12.10
C VAL A 157 1.78 -15.95 12.82
N GLU A 158 1.82 -15.86 14.15
CA GLU A 158 0.75 -15.29 14.98
C GLU A 158 0.52 -13.82 14.67
N ASP A 159 1.58 -13.00 14.57
CA ASP A 159 1.46 -11.58 14.20
C ASP A 159 0.73 -11.43 12.87
N ILE A 160 1.13 -12.23 11.88
CA ILE A 160 0.57 -12.19 10.53
C ILE A 160 -0.91 -12.61 10.56
N MET A 161 -1.24 -13.70 11.26
CA MET A 161 -2.62 -14.18 11.33
C MET A 161 -3.54 -13.21 12.07
N GLU A 162 -3.08 -12.58 13.16
CA GLU A 162 -3.84 -11.53 13.85
C GLU A 162 -4.19 -10.37 12.91
N VAL A 163 -3.23 -9.92 12.10
CA VAL A 163 -3.48 -8.86 11.10
C VAL A 163 -4.40 -9.32 9.99
N ILE A 164 -4.28 -10.55 9.50
CA ILE A 164 -5.19 -11.08 8.48
C ILE A 164 -6.62 -11.14 9.00
N HIS A 165 -6.82 -11.59 10.25
CA HIS A 165 -8.16 -11.61 10.86
C HIS A 165 -8.74 -10.21 11.01
N ALA A 166 -7.97 -9.26 11.55
CA ALA A 166 -8.42 -7.87 11.69
C ALA A 166 -8.75 -7.23 10.34
N ALA A 167 -7.87 -7.40 9.34
CA ALA A 167 -8.10 -6.89 7.99
C ALA A 167 -9.32 -7.53 7.31
N ARG A 168 -9.58 -8.81 7.55
CA ARG A 168 -10.76 -9.48 7.01
C ARG A 168 -12.05 -9.02 7.69
N GLU A 169 -12.06 -8.95 9.01
CA GLU A 169 -13.24 -8.59 9.79
C GLU A 169 -13.65 -7.13 9.57
N GLU A 170 -12.69 -6.20 9.63
CA GLU A 170 -12.96 -4.78 9.52
C GLU A 170 -12.96 -4.28 8.07
N SER A 171 -11.99 -4.71 7.26
CA SER A 171 -11.74 -4.15 5.92
C SER A 171 -12.23 -5.02 4.76
N GLY A 172 -12.70 -6.25 5.02
CA GLY A 172 -13.28 -7.11 4.00
C GLY A 172 -12.32 -7.48 2.87
N ILE A 173 -11.05 -7.77 3.19
CA ILE A 173 -10.03 -8.07 2.17
C ILE A 173 -10.43 -9.23 1.25
N THR A 174 -10.05 -9.13 -0.03
CA THR A 174 -10.40 -10.14 -1.05
C THR A 174 -9.36 -11.25 -1.17
N TYR A 175 -8.09 -10.94 -0.90
CA TYR A 175 -6.99 -11.90 -0.81
C TYR A 175 -5.83 -11.32 0.00
N VAL A 176 -4.91 -12.19 0.39
CA VAL A 176 -3.63 -11.84 1.02
C VAL A 176 -2.52 -12.05 -0.01
N ASP A 177 -1.69 -11.03 -0.20
CA ASP A 177 -0.50 -11.06 -1.04
C ASP A 177 0.73 -11.19 -0.15
N PHE A 178 1.49 -12.27 -0.35
CA PHE A 178 2.76 -12.49 0.30
C PHE A 178 3.88 -12.28 -0.69
N ASN A 179 4.71 -11.28 -0.44
CA ASN A 179 5.89 -11.02 -1.25
C ASN A 179 7.16 -11.11 -0.40
N THR A 180 8.27 -11.53 -1.01
CA THR A 180 9.50 -11.86 -0.27
C THR A 180 10.75 -11.41 -1.03
N GLY A 181 11.89 -11.44 -0.34
CA GLY A 181 13.22 -11.20 -0.89
C GLY A 181 13.82 -12.45 -1.52
N HIS A 182 15.02 -12.30 -2.07
CA HIS A 182 15.87 -13.43 -2.41
C HIS A 182 16.69 -13.86 -1.20
N TYR A 183 16.85 -15.18 -1.04
CA TYR A 183 17.69 -15.87 -0.07
C TYR A 183 18.50 -16.97 -0.75
N GLU A 184 19.73 -17.16 -0.30
CA GLU A 184 20.55 -18.31 -0.62
C GLU A 184 20.02 -19.56 0.08
N GLY A 185 19.98 -20.67 -0.66
CA GLY A 185 19.34 -21.92 -0.23
C GLY A 185 17.83 -21.95 -0.53
N ASP A 186 17.26 -23.16 -0.55
CA ASP A 186 15.84 -23.40 -0.91
C ASP A 186 14.85 -23.00 0.20
N THR A 187 15.12 -21.93 0.95
CA THR A 187 14.45 -21.57 2.21
C THR A 187 13.23 -20.65 2.04
N TYR A 188 12.43 -20.89 1.00
CA TYR A 188 11.25 -20.05 0.72
C TYR A 188 9.96 -20.67 1.25
N LEU A 189 9.74 -21.94 0.92
CA LEU A 189 8.53 -22.63 1.36
C LEU A 189 8.53 -22.88 2.86
N ASP A 190 9.69 -23.08 3.49
CA ASP A 190 9.76 -23.28 4.94
C ASP A 190 9.25 -22.06 5.72
N ILE A 191 9.45 -20.85 5.18
CA ILE A 191 8.94 -19.59 5.76
C ILE A 191 7.43 -19.45 5.48
N LEU A 192 7.02 -19.71 4.25
CA LEU A 192 5.65 -19.41 3.79
C LEU A 192 4.64 -20.50 4.16
N GLU A 193 5.02 -21.77 4.08
CA GLU A 193 4.12 -22.93 4.25
C GLU A 193 3.36 -22.91 5.58
N PRO A 194 3.99 -22.62 6.74
CA PRO A 194 3.28 -22.52 8.02
C PRO A 194 2.19 -21.44 7.99
N ILE A 195 2.48 -20.29 7.36
CA ILE A 195 1.55 -19.17 7.21
C ILE A 195 0.40 -19.58 6.28
N LEU A 196 0.73 -20.09 5.09
CA LEU A 196 -0.24 -20.45 4.05
C LEU A 196 -1.23 -21.52 4.54
N LYS A 197 -0.75 -22.54 5.28
CA LYS A 197 -1.61 -23.56 5.88
C LYS A 197 -2.64 -22.98 6.84
N ARG A 198 -2.22 -22.03 7.67
CA ARG A 198 -3.11 -21.33 8.62
C ARG A 198 -4.10 -20.43 7.91
N VAL A 199 -3.64 -19.60 6.97
CA VAL A 199 -4.54 -18.77 6.14
C VAL A 199 -5.62 -19.62 5.49
N LYS A 200 -5.28 -20.75 4.87
CA LYS A 200 -6.27 -21.60 4.19
C LYS A 200 -7.24 -22.33 5.12
N SER A 201 -6.90 -22.51 6.40
CA SER A 201 -7.75 -23.23 7.35
C SER A 201 -8.54 -22.32 8.28
N GLU A 202 -8.05 -21.11 8.53
CA GLU A 202 -8.61 -20.16 9.50
C GLU A 202 -9.33 -18.98 8.83
N THR A 203 -9.13 -18.75 7.52
CA THR A 203 -9.73 -17.63 6.79
C THR A 203 -10.46 -18.10 5.53
#